data_AF-A0A433DXX7-F1
#
_entry.id   AF-A0A433DXX7-F1
#
_cell.length_a   1.000
_cell.length_b   1.000
_cell.length_c   1.000
_cell.angle_alpha   90.00
_cell.angle_beta   90.00
_cell.angle_gamma   90.00
#
_symmetry.space_group_name_H-M   'P 1'
#
loop_
_entity.id
_entity.type
_entity.pdbx_description
1 polymer ?
#
loop_
_entity_poly.entity_id
_entity_poly.type
_entity_poly.pdbx_seq_one_letter_code
_entity_poly.pdbx_strand_id
1 'polypeptide(L)' 'MARVRYIGAEPVTVPELGSRTVQPDEIVEVPDQRFEGYVCQPSAWEGIEEPKDDKPSAKKTTPVAKAATGSKEG' A
#
# COMPACT_ATOMS: atom_id res chain seq x y z
N MET A 1 4.16 -7.29 -13.16
CA MET A 1 3.36 -7.40 -11.92
C MET A 1 4.34 -7.49 -10.78
N ALA A 2 4.08 -6.77 -9.70
CA ALA A 2 4.93 -6.73 -8.51
C ALA A 2 4.16 -7.28 -7.31
N ARG A 3 4.89 -7.71 -6.27
CA ARG A 3 4.26 -8.27 -5.06
C ARG A 3 4.55 -7.42 -3.84
N VAL A 4 3.49 -7.02 -3.16
CA VAL A 4 3.55 -6.28 -1.91
C VAL A 4 2.88 -7.08 -0.80
N ARG A 5 3.47 -7.06 0.38
CA ARG A 5 2.89 -7.60 1.60
C ARG A 5 2.23 -6.48 2.37
N TYR A 6 1.00 -6.71 2.81
CA TYR A 6 0.36 -5.82 3.75
C TYR A 6 0.91 -6.08 5.15
N ILE A 7 1.49 -5.07 5.78
CA ILE A 7 2.07 -5.14 7.13
C ILE A 7 1.33 -4.25 8.12
N GLY A 8 0.21 -3.66 7.71
CA GLY A 8 -0.64 -2.85 8.58
C GLY A 8 -1.43 -3.71 9.58
N ALA A 9 -1.87 -3.07 10.67
CA ALA A 9 -2.55 -3.75 11.76
C ALA A 9 -4.02 -4.11 11.47
N GLU A 10 -4.67 -3.40 10.55
CA GLU A 10 -6.10 -3.58 10.24
C GLU A 10 -6.32 -3.96 8.78
N PRO A 11 -7.31 -4.81 8.44
CA PRO A 11 -7.56 -5.18 7.07
C PRO A 11 -7.84 -3.96 6.17
N VAL A 12 -7.22 -3.92 4.99
CA VAL A 12 -7.35 -2.80 4.04
C VAL A 12 -8.01 -3.26 2.74
N THR A 13 -8.79 -2.39 2.11
CA THR A 13 -9.39 -2.71 0.80
C THR A 13 -8.47 -2.24 -0.32
N VAL A 14 -8.13 -3.13 -1.25
CA VAL A 14 -7.27 -2.82 -2.41
C VAL A 14 -8.12 -2.75 -3.68
N PRO A 15 -8.31 -1.55 -4.26
CA PRO A 15 -9.10 -1.36 -5.48
C PRO A 15 -8.55 -2.16 -6.67
N GLU A 16 -7.23 -2.26 -6.77
CA GLU A 16 -6.53 -2.94 -7.86
C GLU A 16 -6.82 -4.45 -7.92
N LEU A 17 -7.30 -5.05 -6.83
CA LEU A 17 -7.72 -6.45 -6.74
C LEU A 17 -9.24 -6.60 -6.88
N GLY A 18 -9.93 -5.62 -7.48
CA GLY A 18 -11.38 -5.59 -7.55
C GLY A 18 -12.02 -5.23 -6.21
N SER A 19 -11.41 -4.33 -5.45
CA SER A 19 -11.86 -3.95 -4.08
C SER A 19 -11.88 -5.11 -3.09
N ARG A 20 -10.91 -6.03 -3.21
CA ARG A 20 -10.73 -7.13 -2.26
C ARG A 20 -10.14 -6.60 -0.94
N THR A 21 -10.61 -7.13 0.17
CA THR A 21 -10.01 -6.89 1.50
C THR A 21 -8.77 -7.75 1.67
N VAL A 22 -7.66 -7.09 2.03
CA VAL A 22 -6.35 -7.67 2.28
C VAL A 22 -6.10 -7.73 3.77
N GLN A 23 -5.72 -8.89 4.27
CA GLN A 23 -5.43 -9.11 5.70
C GLN A 23 -4.00 -8.69 6.06
N PRO A 24 -3.73 -8.37 7.34
CA PRO A 24 -2.36 -8.27 7.86
C PRO A 24 -1.51 -9.48 7.45
N ASP A 25 -0.27 -9.22 7.08
CA ASP A 25 0.70 -10.18 6.58
C ASP A 25 0.38 -10.84 5.23
N GLU A 26 -0.75 -10.51 4.59
CA GLU A 26 -1.13 -11.07 3.31
C GLU A 26 -0.31 -10.46 2.15
N ILE A 27 0.13 -11.31 1.23
CA ILE A 27 0.88 -10.90 0.04
C ILE A 27 -0.09 -10.79 -1.13
N VAL A 28 -0.05 -9.65 -1.81
CA VAL A 28 -0.89 -9.37 -2.97
C VAL A 28 -0.07 -8.95 -4.17
N GLU A 29 -0.55 -9.33 -5.35
CA GLU A 29 0.04 -8.98 -6.62
C GLU A 29 -0.65 -7.74 -7.18
N VAL A 30 0.12 -6.70 -7.43
CA VAL A 30 -0.36 -5.42 -7.94
C VAL A 30 0.34 -5.07 -9.26
N PRO A 31 -0.27 -4.23 -10.10
CA PRO A 31 0.41 -3.70 -11.27
C PRO A 31 1.70 -2.97 -10.87
N ASP A 32 2.77 -3.11 -11.66
CA ASP A 32 4.09 -2.52 -11.36
C ASP A 32 4.00 -1.00 -11.16
N GLN A 33 3.13 -0.33 -11.93
CA GLN A 33 2.85 1.11 -11.83
C GLN A 33 2.28 1.55 -10.47
N ARG A 34 1.69 0.63 -9.71
CA ARG A 34 1.14 0.88 -8.37
C ARG A 34 2.09 0.48 -7.25
N PHE A 35 3.10 -0.35 -7.53
CA PHE A 35 4.04 -0.88 -6.54
C PHE A 35 4.67 0.24 -5.71
N GLU A 36 5.22 1.26 -6.37
CA GLU A 36 5.85 2.41 -5.71
C GLU A 36 4.90 3.13 -4.74
N GLY A 37 3.62 3.27 -5.11
CA GLY A 37 2.62 3.90 -4.25
C GLY A 37 2.36 3.14 -2.95
N TYR A 38 2.45 1.80 -3.00
CA TYR A 38 2.34 0.94 -1.82
C TYR A 38 3.63 0.97 -1.00
N VAL A 39 4.79 0.68 -1.59
CA VAL A 39 6.06 0.63 -0.83
C VAL A 39 6.52 1.98 -0.27
N CYS A 40 6.00 3.10 -0.79
CA CYS A 40 6.19 4.43 -0.19
C CYS A 40 5.44 4.59 1.15
N GLN A 41 4.59 3.64 1.53
CA GLN A 41 3.91 3.55 2.82
C GLN A 41 4.47 2.39 3.67
N PRO A 42 5.70 2.50 4.19
CA PRO A 42 6.39 1.41 4.90
C PRO A 42 5.76 1.02 6.23
N SER A 43 4.71 1.71 6.69
CA SER A 43 3.93 1.32 7.86
C SER A 43 2.73 0.43 7.52
N ALA A 44 2.36 0.36 6.25
CA ALA A 44 1.21 -0.38 5.76
C ALA A 44 1.60 -1.46 4.75
N TRP A 45 2.66 -1.24 3.97
CA TRP A 45 3.05 -2.11 2.87
C TRP A 45 4.56 -2.34 2.80
N GLU A 46 4.94 -3.55 2.44
CA GLU A 46 6.33 -4.00 2.26
C GLU A 46 6.50 -4.62 0.87
N GLY A 47 7.53 -4.19 0.13
CA GLY A 47 7.82 -4.75 -1.19
C GLY A 47 8.49 -6.11 -1.06
N ILE A 48 7.84 -7.18 -1.53
CA ILE A 48 8.37 -8.56 -1.48
C ILE A 48 9.08 -8.93 -2.77
N GLU A 49 8.49 -8.56 -3.91
CA GLU A 49 9.07 -8.80 -5.23
C GLU A 49 9.04 -7.49 -6.01
N GLU A 50 10.23 -6.98 -6.34
CA GLU A 50 10.39 -5.77 -7.14
C GLU A 50 9.88 -6.00 -8.57
N PRO A 51 9.23 -4.99 -9.18
CA PRO A 51 8.77 -5.08 -10.56
C PRO A 51 9.94 -5.41 -11.49
N LYS A 52 9.69 -6.26 -12.49
CA LYS A 52 10.71 -6.70 -13.47
C LYS A 52 11.22 -5.58 -14.39
N ASP A 53 10.55 -4.43 -14.37
CA ASP A 53 11.00 -3.22 -15.07
C ASP A 53 11.98 -2.47 -14.15
N ASP A 54 13.26 -2.78 -14.34
CA ASP A 54 14.41 -2.15 -13.70
C ASP A 54 14.38 -0.63 -13.90
N LYS A 55 13.80 0.10 -12.93
CA LYS A 55 14.08 1.53 -12.72
C LYS A 55 14.14 1.84 -11.23
N PRO A 56 15.35 1.93 -10.66
CA PRO A 56 15.53 2.37 -9.28
C PRO A 56 15.44 3.90 -9.24
N SER A 57 14.29 4.47 -8.86
CA SER A 57 14.13 5.88 -8.44
C SER A 57 12.66 6.15 -8.16
N ALA A 58 12.25 6.72 -7.03
CA ALA A 58 12.91 7.86 -6.40
C ALA A 58 12.56 7.99 -4.91
N LYS A 59 13.60 8.19 -4.10
CA LYS A 59 13.51 9.00 -2.89
C LYS A 59 12.90 10.36 -3.26
N LYS A 60 11.70 10.69 -2.78
CA LYS A 60 11.23 12.07 -2.57
C LYS A 60 9.90 12.11 -1.79
N THR A 61 10.04 12.44 -0.50
CA THR A 61 9.19 13.35 0.31
C THR A 61 7.78 13.66 -0.19
N THR A 62 6.76 13.32 0.61
CA THR A 62 5.77 14.29 1.15
C THR A 62 4.85 13.62 2.19
N PRO A 63 4.55 14.26 3.34
CA PRO A 63 3.61 13.74 4.33
C PRO A 63 2.18 14.00 3.85
N VAL A 64 1.39 12.95 3.58
CA VAL A 64 -0.04 13.14 3.35
C VAL A 64 -0.77 13.20 4.69
N ALA A 65 -1.49 14.29 4.82
CA ALA A 65 -2.08 14.80 6.02
C ALA A 65 -3.20 13.91 6.59
N LYS A 66 -3.27 13.98 7.92
CA LYS A 66 -4.43 13.73 8.78
C LYS A 66 -5.72 14.35 8.22
N ALA A 67 -6.74 13.52 7.98
CA ALA A 67 -8.17 13.85 8.11
C ALA A 67 -8.98 12.55 8.02
N ALA A 68 -10.07 12.29 8.72
CA ALA A 68 -10.75 12.78 9.93
C ALA A 68 -12.08 12.01 9.91
N THR A 69 -12.57 11.48 11.04
CA THR A 69 -14.00 11.53 11.44
C THR A 69 -14.12 11.06 12.90
N GLY A 70 -13.84 11.97 13.82
CA GLY A 70 -14.43 11.93 15.16
C GLY A 70 -15.69 12.78 15.10
N SER A 71 -16.86 12.15 15.11
CA SER A 71 -18.14 12.83 15.30
C SER A 71 -19.09 11.85 15.98
N LYS A 72 -19.26 12.01 17.29
CA LYS A 72 -20.56 11.76 17.92
C LYS A 72 -20.70 12.55 19.21
N GLU A 73 -21.52 13.59 19.10
CA GLU A 73 -22.12 14.41 20.14
C GLU A 73 -23.19 13.60 20.89
N GLY A 74 -23.45 13.96 22.16
CA GLY A 74 -24.49 13.38 23.02
C GLY A 74 -24.19 13.57 24.50
#